data_AF-A0A069P3W6-F1
#
_entry.id   AF-A0A069P3W6-F1
#
_cell.length_a   1.000
_cell.length_b   1.000
_cell.length_c   1.000
_cell.angle_alpha   90.00
_cell.angle_beta   90.00
_cell.angle_gamma   90.00
#
_symmetry.space_group_name_H-M   'P 1'
#
loop_
_entity.id
_entity.type
_entity.pdbx_description
1 polymer ?
#
loop_
_entity_poly.entity_id
_entity_poly.type
_entity_poly.pdbx_seq_one_letter_code
_entity_poly.pdbx_strand_id
1 'polypeptide(L)' 'MKCLAYYFAILILSANVARADDAASVPAASEAKTLKERLGDKASDEQRVDNCKVPQDRRGAKARPDACAR' A
#
# COMPACT_ATOMS: atom_id res chain seq x y z
N MET A 1 -3.80 0.72 -55.75
CA MET A 1 -4.25 -0.58 -55.22
C MET A 1 -3.49 -1.02 -53.96
N LYS A 2 -2.14 -0.99 -53.92
CA LYS A 2 -1.35 -1.41 -52.75
C LYS A 2 -1.50 -0.52 -51.49
N CYS A 3 -1.76 0.78 -51.67
CA CYS A 3 -1.93 1.72 -50.55
C CYS A 3 -3.22 1.50 -49.74
N LEU A 4 -4.30 1.05 -50.39
CA LEU A 4 -5.58 0.78 -49.72
C LEU A 4 -5.50 -0.47 -48.84
N ALA A 5 -4.74 -1.48 -49.27
CA ALA A 5 -4.48 -2.69 -48.48
C ALA A 5 -3.63 -2.38 -47.23
N TYR A 6 -2.68 -1.45 -47.34
CA TYR A 6 -1.84 -1.03 -46.20
C TYR A 6 -2.66 -0.26 -45.15
N TYR A 7 -3.59 0.59 -45.60
CA TYR A 7 -4.50 1.32 -44.72
C TYR A 7 -5.44 0.38 -43.96
N PHE A 8 -5.96 -0.66 -44.63
CA PHE A 8 -6.79 -1.68 -43.99
C PHE A 8 -6.00 -2.52 -42.99
N ALA A 9 -4.76 -2.89 -43.30
CA ALA A 9 -3.90 -3.65 -42.39
C ALA A 9 -3.56 -2.87 -41.09
N ILE A 10 -3.34 -1.56 -41.20
CA ILE A 10 -3.07 -0.69 -40.03
C ILE A 10 -4.32 -0.55 -39.14
N LEU A 11 -5.51 -0.37 -39.74
CA LEU A 11 -6.76 -0.23 -38.98
C LEU A 11 -7.10 -1.48 -38.15
N ILE A 12 -6.76 -2.68 -38.64
CA ILE A 12 -7.02 -3.95 -37.94
C ILE A 12 -6.06 -4.14 -36.75
N LEU A 13 -4.85 -3.57 -36.78
CA LEU A 13 -3.85 -3.76 -35.73
C LEU A 13 -4.14 -2.95 -34.45
N SER A 14 -4.89 -1.85 -34.55
CA SER A 14 -5.18 -0.93 -33.43
C SER A 14 -6.33 -1.34 -32.50
N ALA A 15 -7.08 -2.41 -32.81
CA ALA A 15 -8.30 -2.75 -32.07
C ALA A 15 -8.09 -3.62 -30.80
N ASN A 16 -6.86 -4.09 -30.53
CA ASN A 16 -6.60 -5.09 -29.47
C ASN A 16 -5.92 -4.55 -28.20
N VAL A 17 -5.99 -3.24 -27.92
CA VAL A 17 -5.56 -2.73 -26.61
C VAL A 17 -6.64 -3.00 -25.56
N ALA A 18 -6.68 -4.24 -25.07
CA ALA A 18 -7.46 -4.61 -23.89
C ALA A 18 -6.78 -3.99 -22.66
N ARG A 19 -7.47 -3.07 -21.97
CA ARG A 19 -7.05 -2.59 -20.65
C ARG A 19 -7.40 -3.66 -19.62
N ALA A 20 -6.39 -4.38 -19.14
CA ALA A 20 -6.43 -5.06 -17.86
C ALA A 20 -5.71 -4.15 -16.86
N ASP A 21 -6.46 -3.25 -16.22
CA ASP A 21 -6.00 -2.61 -14.99
C ASP A 21 -6.73 -3.35 -13.85
N ASP A 22 -6.02 -4.34 -13.31
CA ASP A 22 -6.35 -5.10 -12.10
C ASP A 22 -6.59 -4.08 -10.97
N ALA A 23 -7.86 -3.80 -10.68
CA ALA A 23 -8.25 -3.04 -9.50
C ALA A 23 -8.08 -3.95 -8.28
N ALA A 24 -6.82 -4.17 -7.89
CA ALA A 24 -6.47 -4.71 -6.60
C ALA A 24 -7.25 -3.92 -5.55
N SER A 25 -8.11 -4.63 -4.80
CA SER A 25 -8.90 -4.06 -3.73
C SER A 25 -7.96 -3.36 -2.73
N VAL A 26 -7.90 -2.04 -2.77
CA VAL A 26 -7.24 -1.24 -1.73
C VAL A 26 -7.99 -1.56 -0.43
N PRO A 27 -7.37 -2.20 0.57
CA PRO A 27 -8.03 -2.36 1.85
C PRO A 27 -8.35 -0.95 2.34
N ALA A 28 -9.61 -0.71 2.72
CA ALA A 28 -10.09 0.58 3.19
C ALA A 28 -9.06 1.17 4.16
N ALA A 29 -8.33 2.20 3.70
CA ALA A 29 -7.25 2.79 4.45
C ALA A 29 -7.87 3.38 5.72
N SER A 30 -7.64 2.72 6.86
CA SER A 30 -7.97 3.27 8.15
C SER A 30 -7.41 4.68 8.20
N GLU A 31 -8.28 5.67 8.45
CA GLU A 31 -7.95 7.09 8.39
C GLU A 31 -6.56 7.36 8.97
N ALA A 32 -5.67 7.92 8.14
CA ALA A 32 -4.29 8.18 8.53
C ALA A 32 -4.30 9.16 9.70
N LYS A 33 -4.03 8.67 10.92
CA LYS A 33 -3.97 9.50 12.12
C LYS A 33 -2.79 10.47 11.98
N THR A 34 -3.08 11.71 11.61
CA THR A 34 -2.07 12.75 11.41
C THR A 34 -1.32 13.00 12.72
N LEU A 35 -0.07 12.54 12.71
CA LEU A 35 1.08 12.93 13.54
C LEU A 35 0.75 13.62 14.86
N LYS A 36 0.37 12.82 15.86
CA LYS A 36 0.50 13.21 17.26
C LYS A 36 1.98 13.40 17.56
N GLU A 37 2.35 14.52 18.15
CA GLU A 37 3.74 14.76 18.57
C GLU A 37 4.22 13.61 19.47
N ARG A 38 5.40 13.06 19.15
CA ARG A 38 5.97 11.88 19.82
C ARG A 38 6.65 12.24 21.14
N LEU A 39 6.03 13.12 21.92
CA LEU A 39 6.57 13.65 23.17
C LEU A 39 6.33 12.70 24.36
N GLY A 40 5.41 11.75 24.23
CA GLY A 40 5.10 10.74 25.25
C GLY A 40 6.07 9.55 25.24
N ASP A 41 5.98 8.73 26.29
CA ASP A 41 6.75 7.49 26.37
C ASP A 41 6.29 6.45 25.33
N LYS A 42 7.18 5.52 24.97
CA LYS A 42 6.94 4.56 23.87
C LYS A 42 5.74 3.62 24.11
N ALA A 43 5.42 3.30 25.36
CA ALA A 43 4.31 2.39 25.63
C ALA A 43 2.95 3.06 25.41
N SER A 44 2.87 4.37 25.65
CA SER A 44 1.69 5.21 25.44
C SER A 44 1.50 5.64 23.98
N ASP A 45 2.43 5.30 23.07
CA ASP A 45 2.28 5.54 21.64
C ASP A 45 1.46 4.38 21.01
N GLU A 46 0.17 4.59 20.78
CA GLU A 46 -0.68 3.60 20.10
C GLU A 46 -0.21 3.30 18.67
N GLN A 47 0.44 4.27 18.03
CA GLN A 47 0.96 4.18 16.66
C GLN A 47 2.35 3.53 16.59
N ARG A 48 2.89 3.01 17.70
CA ARG A 48 4.14 2.25 17.66
C ARG A 48 4.03 1.04 16.72
N VAL A 49 5.09 0.85 15.93
CA VAL A 49 5.20 -0.24 14.94
C VAL A 49 5.60 -1.54 15.62
N ASP A 50 6.58 -1.46 16.53
CA ASP A 50 7.14 -2.58 17.29
C ASP A 50 7.07 -2.32 18.80
N ASN A 51 7.35 -3.35 19.59
CA ASN A 51 7.53 -3.29 21.03
C ASN A 51 9.01 -3.08 21.42
N CYS A 52 9.86 -2.64 20.49
CA CYS A 52 11.24 -2.36 20.78
C CYS A 52 11.28 -1.26 21.87
N LYS A 53 12.02 -1.50 22.96
CA LYS A 53 12.10 -0.61 24.13
C LYS A 53 10.78 -0.42 24.91
N VAL A 54 9.77 -1.29 24.71
CA VAL A 54 8.54 -1.32 25.52
C VAL A 54 8.60 -2.49 26.52
N PRO A 55 8.52 -2.25 27.85
CA PRO A 55 8.44 -3.30 28.87
C PRO A 55 7.25 -4.25 28.67
N GLN A 56 7.39 -5.54 29.00
CA GLN A 56 6.37 -6.57 28.72
C GLN A 56 5.01 -6.30 29.38
N ASP A 57 5.05 -5.82 30.62
CA ASP A 57 3.90 -5.41 31.42
C ASP A 57 3.13 -4.22 30.81
N ARG A 58 3.79 -3.41 29.98
CA ARG A 58 3.20 -2.24 29.31
C ARG A 58 2.81 -2.50 27.86
N ARG A 59 2.94 -3.74 27.38
CA ARG A 59 2.50 -4.13 26.04
C ARG A 59 1.00 -4.34 26.06
N GLY A 60 0.26 -3.43 25.43
CA GLY A 60 -1.18 -3.61 25.22
C GLY A 60 -1.51 -4.86 24.38
N ALA A 61 -2.80 -5.21 24.30
CA ALA A 61 -3.27 -6.44 23.67
C ALA A 61 -2.94 -6.59 22.17
N LYS A 62 -2.60 -5.50 21.48
CA LYS A 62 -2.21 -5.55 20.06
C LYS A 62 -0.83 -6.17 19.92
N ALA A 63 -0.78 -7.37 19.35
CA ALA A 63 0.45 -8.05 18.96
C ALA A 63 1.29 -7.15 18.03
N ARG A 64 2.57 -7.00 18.38
CA ARG A 64 3.56 -6.25 17.62
C ARG A 64 4.90 -6.99 17.69
N PRO A 65 5.75 -6.89 16.67
CA PRO A 65 7.09 -7.45 16.72
C PRO A 65 7.89 -6.88 17.89
N ASP A 66 8.75 -7.69 18.47
CA ASP A 66 9.58 -7.27 19.63
C ASP A 66 10.93 -6.69 19.22
N ALA A 67 11.41 -7.10 18.04
CA ALA A 67 12.65 -6.64 17.46
C ALA A 67 12.43 -5.37 16.64
N CYS A 68 13.38 -4.44 16.76
CA CYS A 68 13.53 -3.35 15.80
C CYS A 68 13.91 -3.97 14.42
N ALA A 69 13.19 -3.60 13.35
CA ALA A 69 13.66 -3.89 12.00
C ALA A 69 14.96 -3.12 11.75
N ARG A 70 16.00 -3.81 11.26
CA ARG A 70 17.33 -3.24 11.06
C ARG A 70 17.42 -2.47 9.76
#